data_AF-A0A8J3N4N3-F1
#
_entry.id   AF-A0A8J3N4N3-F1
#
_cell.length_a   1.000
_cell.length_b   1.000
_cell.length_c   1.000
_cell.angle_alpha   90.00
_cell.angle_beta   90.00
_cell.angle_gamma   90.00
#
_symmetry.space_group_name_H-M   'P 1'
#
loop_
_entity.id
_entity.type
_entity.pdbx_description
1 polymer ?
#
loop_
_entity_poly.entity_id
_entity_poly.type
_entity_poly.pdbx_seq_one_letter_code
_entity_poly.pdbx_strand_id
1 'polypeptide(L)' 'MAQINQIAEGIPSFSPTVGISFNQFLLDDEHPTLIHTGTYPLYEGVRQTVSDILEFKR' A
#
# COMPACT_ATOMS: atom_id res chain seq x y z
N MET A 1 -10.15 -21.65 -7.51
CA MET A 1 -9.69 -20.79 -8.61
C MET A 1 -9.30 -19.45 -8.02
N ALA A 2 -8.11 -18.92 -8.32
CA ALA A 2 -7.71 -17.60 -7.81
C ALA A 2 -8.34 -16.53 -8.69
N GLN A 3 -9.16 -15.66 -8.10
CA GLN A 3 -9.72 -14.49 -8.76
C GLN A 3 -8.67 -13.38 -8.74
N ILE A 4 -8.27 -12.90 -9.91
CA ILE A 4 -7.36 -11.77 -10.05
C ILE A 4 -8.23 -10.51 -10.11
N ASN A 5 -8.32 -9.80 -8.99
CA ASN A 5 -8.90 -8.46 -8.94
C ASN A 5 -7.85 -7.43 -9.36
N GLN A 6 -8.27 -6.26 -9.86
CA GLN A 6 -7.37 -5.16 -10.16
C GLN A 6 -6.63 -4.76 -8.88
N ILE A 7 -5.30 -4.89 -8.89
CA ILE A 7 -4.45 -4.37 -7.82
C ILE A 7 -4.27 -2.87 -8.12
N ALA A 8 -4.52 -2.00 -7.15
CA ALA A 8 -4.24 -0.57 -7.33
C ALA A 8 -2.72 -0.33 -7.40
N GLU A 9 -2.31 0.91 -7.65
CA GLU A 9 -0.89 1.27 -7.72
C GLU A 9 -0.11 0.75 -6.50
N GLY A 10 1.00 0.07 -6.76
CA GLY A 10 1.89 -0.39 -5.71
C GLY A 10 2.50 0.80 -4.98
N ILE A 11 2.66 0.68 -3.66
CA ILE A 11 3.30 1.70 -2.83
C ILE A 11 4.70 1.17 -2.48
N PRO A 12 5.72 1.42 -3.33
CA PRO A 12 7.08 1.00 -3.04
C PRO A 12 7.62 1.83 -1.87
N SER A 13 8.20 1.16 -0.88
CA SER A 13 8.85 1.82 0.25
C SER A 13 10.20 1.19 0.52
N PHE A 14 11.25 1.99 0.66
CA PHE A 14 12.58 1.52 1.00
C PHE A 14 12.87 1.81 2.46
N SER A 15 13.34 0.80 3.21
CA SER A 15 13.81 1.02 4.57
C SER A 15 15.34 1.07 4.59
N PRO A 16 15.96 2.24 4.83
CA PRO A 16 17.40 2.35 4.93
C PRO A 16 17.96 1.62 6.16
N THR A 17 17.14 1.42 7.19
CA THR A 17 17.53 0.71 8.43
C THR A 17 17.81 -0.76 8.18
N VAL A 18 17.03 -1.42 7.32
CA VAL A 18 17.19 -2.85 7.01
C VAL A 18 17.73 -3.10 5.59
N GLY A 19 17.90 -2.05 4.78
CA GLY A 19 18.47 -2.14 3.43
C GLY A 19 17.60 -2.88 2.41
N ILE A 20 16.30 -3.04 2.67
CA ILE A 20 15.36 -3.75 1.80
C ILE A 20 14.15 -2.88 1.45
N SER A 21 13.54 -3.20 0.32
CA SER A 21 12.28 -2.60 -0.11
C SER A 21 11.09 -3.46 0.30
N PHE A 22 9.98 -2.78 0.58
CA PHE A 22 8.69 -3.37 0.88
C PHE A 22 7.68 -2.92 -0.19
N ASN A 23 7.03 -3.90 -0.79
CA ASN A 23 5.95 -3.68 -1.73
C ASN A 23 4.63 -3.76 -0.96
N GLN A 24 3.92 -2.63 -0.88
CA GLN A 24 2.58 -2.59 -0.34
C GLN A 24 1.60 -2.58 -1.50
N PHE A 25 0.40 -3.11 -1.26
CA PHE A 25 -0.67 -3.14 -2.26
C PHE A 25 -1.95 -2.59 -1.66
N LEU A 26 -2.56 -1.62 -2.34
CA LEU A 26 -3.91 -1.19 -2.03
C LEU A 26 -4.86 -1.90 -3.00
N LEU A 27 -5.87 -2.58 -2.46
CA LEU A 27 -6.93 -3.20 -3.24
C LEU A 27 -8.06 -2.19 -3.37
N ASP A 28 -8.45 -1.92 -4.61
CA ASP A 28 -9.55 -1.03 -4.93
C ASP A 28 -10.84 -1.83 -5.08
N ASP A 29 -11.66 -1.87 -4.03
CA ASP A 29 -12.95 -2.55 -4.00
C ASP A 29 -13.95 -1.76 -3.14
N GLU A 30 -15.11 -2.36 -2.85
CA GLU A 30 -16.14 -1.76 -1.98
C GLU A 30 -15.63 -1.43 -0.56
N HIS A 31 -14.56 -2.11 -0.12
CA HIS A 31 -13.95 -1.98 1.19
C HIS A 31 -12.41 -1.90 1.08
N PRO A 32 -11.87 -0.73 0.68
CA PRO A 32 -10.46 -0.61 0.31
C PRO A 32 -9.51 -1.25 1.33
N THR A 33 -8.69 -2.18 0.84
CA THR A 33 -7.87 -3.04 1.71
C THR A 33 -6.39 -2.84 1.42
N LEU A 34 -5.60 -2.55 2.46
CA LEU A 34 -4.15 -2.43 2.37
C LEU A 34 -3.47 -3.75 2.77
N ILE A 35 -2.65 -4.30 1.89
CA ILE A 35 -1.67 -5.35 2.22
C ILE A 35 -0.38 -4.65 2.65
N HIS A 36 -0.15 -4.61 3.96
CA HIS A 36 1.04 -4.02 4.57
C HIS A 36 2.12 -5.08 4.83
N THR A 37 3.27 -4.95 4.15
CA THR A 37 4.48 -5.77 4.29
C THR A 37 5.63 -5.03 4.97
N GLY A 38 5.51 -3.71 5.12
CA GLY A 38 6.51 -2.83 5.72
C GLY A 38 6.68 -2.99 7.23
N THR A 39 7.71 -2.33 7.76
CA THR A 39 7.94 -2.19 9.21
C THR A 39 7.22 -0.97 9.77
N TYR A 40 6.99 -0.94 11.08
CA TYR A 40 6.29 0.15 11.77
C TYR A 40 6.78 1.58 11.42
N PRO A 41 8.09 1.85 11.26
CA PRO A 41 8.56 3.19 10.84
C PRO A 41 8.00 3.69 9.50
N LEU A 42 7.53 2.79 8.64
CA LEU A 42 6.92 3.13 7.36
C LEU A 42 5.43 3.52 7.50
N TYR A 43 4.83 3.39 8.70
CA TYR A 43 3.41 3.60 8.94
C TYR A 43 2.92 4.97 8.46
N GLU A 44 3.56 6.07 8.87
CA GLU A 44 3.07 7.42 8.54
C GLU A 44 3.12 7.70 7.03
N GLY A 45 4.21 7.32 6.37
CA GLY A 45 4.33 7.49 4.92
C GLY A 45 3.28 6.67 4.16
N VAL A 46 3.08 5.41 4.56
CA VAL A 46 2.10 4.52 3.94
C VAL A 46 0.68 5.02 4.18
N ARG A 47 0.38 5.48 5.40
CA ARG A 47 -0.91 6.08 5.75
C ARG A 47 -1.21 7.30 4.88
N GLN A 48 -0.24 8.21 4.74
CA GLN A 48 -0.42 9.41 3.91
C GLN A 48 -0.69 9.04 2.45
N THR A 49 0.13 8.17 1.86
CA THR A 49 -0.06 7.74 0.47
C THR A 49 -1.41 7.06 0.25
N VAL A 50 -1.87 6.22 1.18
CA VAL A 50 -3.21 5.62 1.09
C VAL A 50 -4.31 6.70 1.17
N SER A 51 -4.17 7.71 2.03
CA SER A 51 -5.12 8.83 2.09
C SER A 51 -5.19 9.57 0.76
N ASP A 52 -4.05 9.92 0.18
CA ASP A 52 -3.97 10.66 -1.09
C ASP A 52 -4.63 9.89 -2.24
N ILE A 53 -4.39 8.57 -2.32
CA ILE A 53 -4.99 7.71 -3.34
C ILE A 53 -6.52 7.61 -3.16
N LEU A 54 -7.00 7.44 -1.93
CA LEU A 54 -8.43 7.32 -1.65
C LEU A 54 -9.17 8.65 -1.82
N GLU A 55 -8.53 9.78 -1.55
CA GLU A 55 -9.06 11.11 -1.81
C GLU A 55 -9.18 11.38 -3.32
N PHE A 56 -8.16 11.05 -4.10
CA PHE A 56 -8.18 11.24 -5.56
C PHE A 56 -9.32 10.48 -6.26
N LYS A 57 -9.81 9.40 -5.66
CA LYS A 57 -10.90 8.58 -6.21
C LYS A 57 -12.31 9.05 -5.85
N ARG A 58 -12.46 9.96 -4.89
CA ARG A 58 -13.77 10.48 -4.44
C ARG A 58 -14.15 11.75 -5.19
#